data_AF-A0A942C9G2-F1
#
_entry.id   AF-A0A942C9G2-F1
#
_cell.length_a   1.000
_cell.length_b   1.000
_cell.length_c   1.000
_cell.angle_alpha   90.00
_cell.angle_beta   90.00
_cell.angle_gamma   90.00
#
_symmetry.space_group_name_H-M   'P 1'
#
loop_
_entity.id
_entity.type
_entity.pdbx_description
1 polymer ?
#
loop_
_entity_poly.entity_id
_entity_poly.type
_entity_poly.pdbx_seq_one_letter_code
_entity_poly.pdbx_strand_id
1 'polypeptide(L)'
;MPVTKIKVTFNKVYANESGDIIGAGEWKLTAKVDGKTVGDPNHEFEVRDKDTIKLPEDKWSVELDLTNKKPGDKIEISIKGIDVDVFSDDDLGEAKLTLKYPFTNEYTDFPISSSVIKGWLFFPDHQYFQAYVTVKQLEVKATTTPDKTKGILVSRQNNGSSTFTTISGKAVEPRIEVCPVVPVPISPSKLPPRPAAIEALKAELEPGKETEFAKAITLTPDMAWNILVNPSLIPVLKKSDPDLETKAAKIAITWVWPGDLEVSKVTWHIKEGPIEFVGSNQGIWVKVRGTSAPTDKMAVIEARWDGEKGPLLATYRAWVGVIKEIRYRINIINGVDKTNHPERSPTVSPSDVLHFMQVAQIIWWQCGIEFVPDPDATTWDNAVASANKGIFTVTAEKDNWTVNVNNNVSPIATRLNFNPSVLNVAFVRSTTGTNAAATDLQSVSGKTEELDGFPSTSLVLPSGVLPDAAAKKVKMKSFSHQNRSNSSDAAYVKARKKVQASFSSDDLKKRLFGVIYPSDWTVGAPEHDSGQNMAHEIGHILGLFHRGSGGENNVATGFKLSDDDVNSVDDKGKKRGHPWRENVMGYDVRRGLDADLIQTITVRKHPGLKDKA
;
A
#
# COMPACT_ATOMS: atom_id res chain seq x y z
N MET A 1 -35.36 7.65 -6.03
CA MET A 1 -35.48 6.18 -6.14
C MET A 1 -36.42 5.72 -5.03
N PRO A 2 -37.44 4.89 -5.31
CA PRO A 2 -38.33 4.37 -4.27
C PRO A 2 -37.59 3.52 -3.22
N VAL A 3 -37.88 3.75 -1.94
CA VAL A 3 -37.41 2.94 -0.81
C VAL A 3 -38.10 1.57 -0.84
N THR A 4 -37.38 0.47 -0.99
CA THR A 4 -37.97 -0.88 -1.02
C THR A 4 -37.94 -1.58 0.32
N LYS A 5 -37.12 -1.13 1.28
CA LYS A 5 -37.10 -1.70 2.63
C LYS A 5 -36.78 -0.65 3.69
N ILE A 6 -37.45 -0.72 4.83
CA ILE A 6 -37.17 0.12 6.01
C ILE A 6 -37.10 -0.68 7.30
N LYS A 7 -36.41 -0.12 8.30
CA LYS A 7 -36.51 -0.53 9.71
C LYS A 7 -37.19 0.58 10.50
N VAL A 8 -38.24 0.24 11.22
CA VAL A 8 -38.92 1.13 12.17
C VAL A 8 -38.62 0.65 13.58
N THR A 9 -38.19 1.55 14.46
CA THR A 9 -37.84 1.26 15.85
C THR A 9 -38.54 2.25 16.77
N PHE A 10 -39.22 1.75 17.80
CA PHE A 10 -39.70 2.58 18.91
C PHE A 10 -38.60 2.59 19.98
N ASN A 11 -37.99 3.74 20.22
CA ASN A 11 -36.80 3.84 21.08
C ASN A 11 -37.17 4.00 22.56
N LYS A 12 -38.17 4.85 22.82
CA LYS A 12 -38.64 5.17 24.17
C LYS A 12 -40.04 5.77 24.14
N VAL A 13 -40.73 5.67 25.27
CA VAL A 13 -41.98 6.38 25.56
C VAL A 13 -41.73 7.27 26.77
N TYR A 14 -42.03 8.55 26.63
CA TYR A 14 -42.02 9.52 27.70
C TYR A 14 -43.44 9.72 28.21
N ALA A 15 -43.67 9.39 29.48
CA ALA A 15 -44.96 9.57 30.14
C ALA A 15 -45.09 11.02 30.58
N ASN A 16 -46.00 11.78 29.98
CA ASN A 16 -46.32 13.10 30.47
C ASN A 16 -47.03 13.01 31.82
N GLU A 17 -47.91 12.03 31.95
CA GLU A 17 -48.74 11.73 33.12
C GLU A 17 -48.94 10.22 33.17
N SER A 18 -49.00 9.64 34.36
CA SER A 18 -49.05 8.20 34.60
C SER A 18 -50.42 7.57 34.39
N GLY A 19 -51.50 8.34 34.24
CA GLY A 19 -52.87 7.82 34.21
C GLY A 19 -53.50 7.78 35.60
N ASP A 20 -52.68 7.45 36.60
CA ASP A 20 -53.08 7.33 38.00
C ASP A 20 -53.20 8.65 38.78
N ILE A 21 -54.18 8.71 39.69
CA ILE A 21 -54.33 9.82 40.65
C ILE A 21 -53.34 9.67 41.82
N ILE A 22 -53.05 8.44 42.24
CA ILE A 22 -52.13 8.12 43.35
C ILE A 22 -51.36 6.85 43.04
N GLY A 23 -50.10 6.96 42.63
CA GLY A 23 -49.24 5.78 42.44
C GLY A 23 -48.38 5.89 41.19
N ALA A 24 -47.95 4.73 40.72
CA ALA A 24 -47.38 4.55 39.39
C ALA A 24 -48.39 3.71 38.61
N GLY A 25 -48.70 4.10 37.38
CA GLY A 25 -49.61 3.33 36.53
C GLY A 25 -48.95 2.07 35.98
N GLU A 26 -49.76 1.06 35.69
CA GLU A 26 -49.36 -0.21 35.08
C GLU A 26 -49.66 -0.22 33.58
N TRP A 27 -48.74 0.33 32.80
CA TRP A 27 -48.94 0.54 31.37
C TRP A 27 -48.72 -0.72 30.55
N LYS A 28 -49.65 -1.01 29.64
CA LYS A 28 -49.46 -1.90 28.49
C LYS A 28 -49.36 -1.10 27.21
N LEU A 29 -48.30 -1.38 26.45
CA LEU A 29 -48.03 -0.69 25.18
C LEU A 29 -48.28 -1.63 24.00
N THR A 30 -49.09 -1.20 23.05
CA THR A 30 -49.31 -1.93 21.79
C THR A 30 -48.82 -1.10 20.62
N ALA A 31 -47.71 -1.48 20.00
CA ALA A 31 -47.21 -0.82 18.79
C ALA A 31 -47.57 -1.58 17.52
N LYS A 32 -47.87 -0.83 16.46
CA LYS A 32 -48.14 -1.35 15.11
C LYS A 32 -47.37 -0.57 14.06
N VAL A 33 -46.87 -1.29 13.06
CA VAL A 33 -46.23 -0.71 11.89
C VAL A 33 -46.81 -1.38 10.65
N ASP A 34 -47.59 -0.61 9.88
CA ASP A 34 -48.34 -1.07 8.71
C ASP A 34 -49.18 -2.33 8.98
N GLY A 35 -49.83 -2.34 10.15
CA GLY A 35 -50.68 -3.45 10.62
C GLY A 35 -49.93 -4.59 11.34
N LYS A 36 -48.59 -4.65 11.28
CA LYS A 36 -47.80 -5.64 12.03
C LYS A 36 -47.58 -5.18 13.47
N THR A 37 -47.88 -6.04 14.44
CA THR A 37 -47.57 -5.79 15.85
C THR A 37 -46.06 -5.79 16.10
N VAL A 38 -45.58 -4.86 16.91
CA VAL A 38 -44.18 -4.69 17.31
C VAL A 38 -44.13 -4.54 18.83
N GLY A 39 -43.12 -5.12 19.48
CA GLY A 39 -43.03 -5.18 20.93
C GLY A 39 -43.80 -6.35 21.54
N ASP A 40 -43.96 -6.30 22.87
CA ASP A 40 -44.72 -7.27 23.65
C ASP A 40 -45.91 -6.56 24.30
N PRO A 41 -47.14 -6.71 23.75
CA PRO A 41 -48.32 -6.02 24.26
C PRO A 41 -48.79 -6.50 25.63
N ASN A 42 -48.25 -7.64 26.11
CA ASN A 42 -48.60 -8.18 27.43
C ASN A 42 -47.61 -7.75 28.52
N HIS A 43 -46.51 -7.08 28.16
CA HIS A 43 -45.55 -6.60 29.13
C HIS A 43 -46.10 -5.34 29.81
N GLU A 44 -46.18 -5.39 31.13
CA GLU A 44 -46.57 -4.27 31.99
C GLU A 44 -45.34 -3.45 32.36
N PHE A 45 -45.47 -2.14 32.26
CA PHE A 45 -44.47 -1.17 32.69
C PHE A 45 -45.04 -0.39 33.88
N GLU A 46 -44.33 -0.36 35.00
CA GLU A 46 -44.63 0.58 36.09
C GLU A 46 -44.13 1.97 35.68
N VAL A 47 -45.03 2.96 35.60
CA VAL A 47 -44.74 4.27 35.02
C VAL A 47 -45.19 5.39 35.95
N ARG A 48 -44.31 6.38 36.16
CA ARG A 48 -44.63 7.61 36.89
C ARG A 48 -44.72 8.81 35.95
N ASP A 49 -45.34 9.87 36.43
CA ASP A 49 -45.32 11.16 35.75
C ASP A 49 -43.89 11.59 35.40
N LYS A 50 -43.69 11.98 34.14
CA LYS A 50 -42.40 12.41 33.57
C LYS A 50 -41.35 11.31 33.49
N ASP A 51 -41.74 10.04 33.64
CA ASP A 51 -40.82 8.92 33.49
C ASP A 51 -40.60 8.55 32.01
N THR A 52 -39.51 7.81 31.75
CA THR A 52 -39.14 7.35 30.42
C THR A 52 -38.98 5.84 30.38
N ILE A 53 -39.89 5.19 29.68
CA ILE A 53 -39.81 3.78 29.35
C ILE A 53 -38.83 3.62 28.18
N LYS A 54 -37.74 2.89 28.41
CA LYS A 54 -36.82 2.50 27.32
C LYS A 54 -37.32 1.22 26.67
N LEU A 55 -37.43 1.25 25.35
CA LEU A 55 -37.93 0.12 24.58
C LEU A 55 -36.74 -0.56 23.88
N PRO A 56 -36.43 -1.83 24.21
CA PRO A 56 -35.27 -2.51 23.65
C PRO A 56 -35.48 -2.82 22.16
N GLU A 57 -34.52 -2.43 21.31
CA GLU A 57 -34.62 -2.48 19.85
C GLU A 57 -34.90 -3.89 19.30
N ASP A 58 -34.37 -4.93 19.93
CA ASP A 58 -34.55 -6.33 19.53
C ASP A 58 -36.02 -6.79 19.64
N LYS A 59 -36.81 -6.16 20.51
CA LYS A 59 -38.25 -6.43 20.66
C LYS A 59 -39.14 -5.37 20.01
N TRP A 60 -38.69 -4.11 20.01
CA TRP A 60 -39.50 -2.95 19.60
C TRP A 60 -39.09 -2.38 18.23
N SER A 61 -38.58 -3.23 17.34
CA SER A 61 -38.31 -2.88 15.95
C SER A 61 -38.88 -3.89 14.96
N VAL A 62 -39.10 -3.44 13.73
CA VAL A 62 -39.54 -4.30 12.62
C VAL A 62 -38.96 -3.82 11.30
N GLU A 63 -38.61 -4.78 10.44
CA GLU A 63 -38.29 -4.52 9.04
C GLU A 63 -39.53 -4.69 8.16
N LEU A 64 -39.79 -3.70 7.30
CA LEU A 64 -40.86 -3.72 6.33
C LEU A 64 -40.30 -3.76 4.91
N ASP A 65 -40.82 -4.70 4.13
CA ASP A 65 -40.67 -4.74 2.67
C ASP A 65 -41.77 -3.88 2.03
N LEU A 66 -41.35 -2.86 1.29
CA LEU A 66 -42.18 -1.88 0.62
C LEU A 66 -42.23 -2.10 -0.91
N THR A 67 -41.66 -3.20 -1.42
CA THR A 67 -41.54 -3.48 -2.87
C THR A 67 -42.88 -3.39 -3.61
N ASN A 68 -43.99 -3.71 -2.93
CA ASN A 68 -45.34 -3.69 -3.52
C ASN A 68 -46.14 -2.40 -3.24
N LYS A 69 -45.58 -1.42 -2.52
CA LYS A 69 -46.25 -0.14 -2.26
C LYS A 69 -46.21 0.74 -3.52
N LYS A 70 -47.32 1.41 -3.81
CA LYS A 70 -47.51 2.35 -4.93
C LYS A 70 -47.37 3.80 -4.46
N PRO A 71 -46.93 4.74 -5.32
CA PRO A 71 -46.93 6.15 -4.97
C PRO A 71 -48.30 6.62 -4.46
N GLY A 72 -48.32 7.25 -3.29
CA GLY A 72 -49.52 7.64 -2.55
C GLY A 72 -49.89 6.68 -1.40
N ASP A 73 -49.40 5.44 -1.40
CA ASP A 73 -49.67 4.48 -0.32
C ASP A 73 -49.14 5.00 1.01
N LYS A 74 -49.84 4.64 2.09
CA LYS A 74 -49.49 5.04 3.45
C LYS A 74 -48.76 3.91 4.16
N ILE A 75 -47.80 4.28 5.00
CA ILE A 75 -47.21 3.43 6.02
C ILE A 75 -47.57 4.06 7.35
N GLU A 76 -48.36 3.36 8.14
CA GLU A 76 -48.83 3.85 9.43
C GLU A 76 -47.97 3.25 10.55
N ILE A 77 -47.38 4.12 11.35
CA ILE A 77 -46.61 3.77 12.53
C ILE A 77 -47.41 4.29 13.72
N SER A 78 -47.84 3.40 14.62
CA SER A 78 -48.56 3.82 15.81
C SER A 78 -48.20 3.03 17.05
N ILE A 79 -48.43 3.64 18.20
CA ILE A 79 -48.31 3.00 19.51
C ILE A 79 -49.43 3.51 20.40
N LYS A 80 -50.15 2.57 21.01
CA LYS A 80 -51.23 2.81 21.95
C LYS A 80 -50.80 2.42 23.35
N GLY A 81 -51.13 3.24 24.34
CA GLY A 81 -50.99 2.90 25.76
C GLY A 81 -52.35 2.59 26.38
N ILE A 82 -52.37 1.65 27.31
CA ILE A 82 -53.50 1.37 28.20
C ILE A 82 -52.91 1.28 29.60
N ASP A 83 -53.52 1.97 30.56
CA ASP A 83 -53.24 1.78 31.98
C ASP A 83 -54.15 0.67 32.52
N VAL A 84 -53.60 -0.29 33.26
CA VAL A 84 -54.33 -1.51 33.65
C VAL A 84 -54.69 -1.44 35.12
N ASP A 85 -55.94 -1.07 35.39
CA ASP A 85 -56.46 -0.95 36.74
C ASP A 85 -57.28 -2.15 37.20
N VAL A 86 -57.42 -2.29 38.53
CA VAL A 86 -58.27 -3.32 39.15
C VAL A 86 -59.75 -3.17 38.78
N PHE A 87 -60.21 -1.95 38.47
CA PHE A 87 -61.63 -1.65 38.25
C PHE A 87 -62.00 -1.26 36.81
N SER A 88 -61.11 -0.59 36.06
CA SER A 88 -61.35 -0.22 34.67
C SER A 88 -60.05 0.23 34.00
N ASP A 89 -59.60 -0.48 32.97
CA ASP A 89 -58.45 -0.06 32.16
C ASP A 89 -58.68 1.32 31.53
N ASP A 90 -57.72 2.24 31.70
CA ASP A 90 -57.78 3.60 31.16
C ASP A 90 -57.06 3.70 29.80
N ASP A 91 -57.72 4.30 28.82
CA ASP A 91 -57.15 4.53 27.48
C ASP A 91 -56.23 5.76 27.49
N LEU A 92 -54.91 5.53 27.36
CA LEU A 92 -53.89 6.58 27.34
C LEU A 92 -53.75 7.25 25.96
N GLY A 93 -54.53 6.80 24.98
CA GLY A 93 -54.54 7.29 23.62
C GLY A 93 -53.54 6.59 22.69
N GLU A 94 -53.58 6.99 21.42
CA GLU A 94 -52.71 6.45 20.37
C GLU A 94 -51.84 7.56 19.77
N ALA A 95 -50.52 7.33 19.73
CA ALA A 95 -49.59 8.18 19.01
C ALA A 95 -49.38 7.63 17.59
N LYS A 96 -49.45 8.48 16.56
CA LYS A 96 -49.44 8.05 15.16
C LYS A 96 -48.55 8.91 14.25
N LEU A 97 -47.80 8.25 13.38
CA LEU A 97 -47.06 8.83 12.26
C LEU A 97 -47.47 8.15 10.96
N THR A 98 -47.81 8.94 9.95
CA THR A 98 -48.12 8.45 8.61
C THR A 98 -47.06 8.91 7.63
N LEU A 99 -46.34 7.96 7.05
CA LEU A 99 -45.42 8.21 5.95
C LEU A 99 -46.15 7.96 4.62
N LYS A 100 -46.09 8.93 3.70
CA LYS A 100 -46.60 8.76 2.34
C LYS A 100 -45.48 8.24 1.45
N TYR A 101 -45.72 7.13 0.76
CA TYR A 101 -44.76 6.52 -0.15
C TYR A 101 -44.81 7.20 -1.54
N PRO A 102 -43.68 7.41 -2.24
CA PRO A 102 -42.32 7.27 -1.74
C PRO A 102 -41.97 8.44 -0.81
N PHE A 103 -41.14 8.18 0.19
CA PHE A 103 -40.54 9.18 1.06
C PHE A 103 -39.02 9.10 0.95
N THR A 104 -38.33 10.22 1.20
CA THR A 104 -36.87 10.31 1.09
C THR A 104 -36.18 10.54 2.42
N ASN A 105 -36.93 10.94 3.45
CA ASN A 105 -36.36 11.33 4.74
C ASN A 105 -36.30 10.12 5.68
N GLU A 106 -35.17 9.97 6.35
CA GLU A 106 -35.06 9.16 7.56
C GLU A 106 -35.48 9.98 8.78
N TYR A 107 -35.89 9.29 9.84
CA TYR A 107 -36.27 9.91 11.12
C TYR A 107 -35.42 9.29 12.21
N THR A 108 -34.80 10.10 13.06
CA THR A 108 -34.02 9.63 14.22
C THR A 108 -34.61 10.27 15.46
N ASP A 109 -35.05 9.45 16.42
CA ASP A 109 -35.70 9.91 17.66
C ASP A 109 -36.81 10.96 17.40
N PHE A 110 -37.63 10.73 16.38
CA PHE A 110 -38.71 11.65 16.04
C PHE A 110 -39.88 11.48 17.01
N PRO A 111 -40.31 12.53 17.72
CA PRO A 111 -41.40 12.43 18.69
C PRO A 111 -42.76 12.36 18.00
N ILE A 112 -43.60 11.43 18.45
CA ILE A 112 -45.02 11.31 18.10
C ILE A 112 -45.83 11.34 19.39
N SER A 113 -46.82 12.22 19.47
CA SER A 113 -47.61 12.39 20.70
C SER A 113 -48.90 11.58 20.65
N SER A 114 -49.34 11.08 21.82
CA SER A 114 -50.64 10.44 21.93
C SER A 114 -51.78 11.40 21.64
N SER A 115 -52.93 10.87 21.24
CA SER A 115 -54.16 11.65 21.12
C SER A 115 -54.53 12.30 22.46
N VAL A 116 -55.06 13.52 22.40
CA VAL A 116 -55.62 14.18 23.57
C VAL A 116 -56.92 13.47 23.99
N ILE A 117 -56.96 12.98 25.22
CA ILE A 117 -58.15 12.40 25.86
C ILE A 117 -58.89 13.51 26.57
N LYS A 118 -60.17 13.68 26.26
CA LYS A 118 -60.97 14.78 26.81
C LYS A 118 -61.32 14.52 28.27
N GLY A 119 -61.05 15.48 29.13
CA GLY A 119 -61.48 15.45 30.53
C GLY A 119 -62.99 15.59 30.67
N TRP A 120 -63.55 15.15 31.80
CA TRP A 120 -64.97 15.28 32.10
C TRP A 120 -65.23 16.34 33.17
N LEU A 121 -66.14 17.29 32.86
CA LEU A 121 -66.72 18.42 33.62
C LEU A 121 -65.79 19.30 34.49
N PHE A 122 -64.85 18.72 35.24
CA PHE A 122 -63.90 19.39 36.14
C PHE A 122 -62.44 18.93 35.95
N PHE A 123 -62.18 17.93 35.10
CA PHE A 123 -60.82 17.47 34.79
C PHE A 123 -60.30 18.08 33.46
N PRO A 124 -59.01 18.43 33.37
CA PRO A 124 -58.42 18.95 32.14
C PRO A 124 -58.35 17.87 31.03
N ASP A 125 -58.10 18.30 29.81
CA ASP A 125 -57.74 17.39 28.72
C ASP A 125 -56.32 16.86 28.94
N HIS A 126 -56.11 15.56 28.74
CA HIS A 126 -54.85 14.87 29.01
C HIS A 126 -54.19 14.38 27.74
N GLN A 127 -52.86 14.52 27.65
CA GLN A 127 -52.03 13.88 26.62
C GLN A 127 -50.97 13.04 27.32
N TYR A 128 -51.28 11.77 27.55
CA TYR A 128 -50.52 10.94 28.48
C TYR A 128 -49.08 10.66 28.08
N PHE A 129 -48.73 10.60 26.79
CA PHE A 129 -47.36 10.26 26.41
C PHE A 129 -46.87 10.79 25.06
N GLN A 130 -45.55 10.73 24.88
CA GLN A 130 -44.86 10.88 23.61
C GLN A 130 -43.97 9.67 23.34
N ALA A 131 -44.07 9.06 22.17
CA ALA A 131 -43.17 8.01 21.74
C ALA A 131 -42.12 8.54 20.77
N TYR A 132 -40.90 8.03 20.84
CA TYR A 132 -39.78 8.47 19.99
C TYR A 132 -39.43 7.36 19.00
N VAL A 133 -39.63 7.63 17.72
CA VAL A 133 -39.50 6.64 16.64
C VAL A 133 -38.30 6.95 15.75
N THR A 134 -37.57 5.90 15.39
CA THR A 134 -36.53 5.94 14.36
C THR A 134 -37.00 5.15 13.13
N VAL A 135 -36.88 5.76 11.95
CA VAL A 135 -37.16 5.13 10.65
C VAL A 135 -35.90 5.22 9.80
N LYS A 136 -35.28 4.06 9.54
CA LYS A 136 -34.10 3.92 8.68
C LYS A 136 -34.45 3.26 7.36
N GLN A 137 -33.92 3.78 6.27
CA GLN A 137 -33.99 3.16 4.95
C GLN A 137 -32.95 2.06 4.85
N LEU A 138 -33.38 0.84 4.54
CA LEU A 138 -32.49 -0.31 4.39
C LEU A 138 -32.17 -0.60 2.92
N GLU A 139 -33.09 -0.30 2.00
CA GLU A 139 -32.95 -0.58 0.57
C GLU A 139 -33.71 0.47 -0.27
N VAL A 140 -33.12 0.89 -1.40
CA VAL A 140 -33.68 1.91 -2.29
C VAL A 140 -33.50 1.49 -3.76
N LYS A 141 -34.56 1.10 -4.46
CA LYS A 141 -34.48 0.56 -5.84
C LYS A 141 -34.67 1.64 -6.90
N ALA A 142 -33.85 1.64 -7.94
CA ALA A 142 -34.06 2.49 -9.13
C ALA A 142 -35.06 1.84 -10.11
N THR A 143 -35.84 2.68 -10.80
CA THR A 143 -36.96 2.28 -11.67
C THR A 143 -36.55 2.04 -13.13
N THR A 144 -35.26 2.05 -13.46
CA THR A 144 -34.75 1.95 -14.83
C THR A 144 -33.71 0.84 -14.95
N THR A 145 -33.77 0.07 -16.04
CA THR A 145 -32.72 -0.88 -16.42
C THR A 145 -31.41 -0.13 -16.60
N PRO A 146 -30.29 -0.63 -16.03
CA PRO A 146 -29.00 0.01 -16.16
C PRO A 146 -28.58 0.21 -17.63
N ASP A 147 -28.32 1.45 -18.04
CA ASP A 147 -27.71 1.77 -19.33
C ASP A 147 -26.21 2.00 -19.14
N LYS A 148 -25.42 0.93 -19.37
CA LYS A 148 -23.96 0.97 -19.22
C LYS A 148 -23.28 1.98 -20.17
N THR A 149 -23.98 2.49 -21.19
CA THR A 149 -23.43 3.48 -22.13
C THR A 149 -23.46 4.91 -21.59
N LYS A 150 -24.20 5.17 -20.50
CA LYS A 150 -24.37 6.52 -19.92
C LYS A 150 -23.50 6.79 -18.69
N GLY A 151 -22.65 5.85 -18.30
CA GLY A 151 -21.77 5.98 -17.14
C GLY A 151 -22.42 5.51 -15.83
N ILE A 152 -21.74 5.82 -14.74
CA ILE A 152 -21.81 5.13 -13.45
C ILE A 152 -23.22 5.12 -12.85
N LEU A 153 -23.67 3.92 -12.51
CA LEU A 153 -25.04 3.59 -12.14
C LEU A 153 -25.25 3.61 -10.62
N VAL A 154 -24.39 4.31 -9.88
CA VAL A 154 -24.36 4.27 -8.43
C VAL A 154 -24.57 5.66 -7.83
N SER A 155 -25.44 5.74 -6.82
CA SER A 155 -25.63 6.95 -6.02
C SER A 155 -25.04 6.73 -4.64
N ARG A 156 -24.34 7.73 -4.11
CA ARG A 156 -23.93 7.73 -2.70
C ARG A 156 -25.19 7.63 -1.83
N GLN A 157 -25.18 6.78 -0.80
CA GLN A 157 -26.34 6.62 0.08
C GLN A 157 -26.70 7.92 0.81
N ASN A 158 -25.68 8.60 1.33
CA ASN A 158 -25.76 9.90 1.97
C ASN A 158 -24.36 10.55 2.01
N ASN A 159 -24.28 11.83 2.37
CA ASN A 159 -23.01 12.52 2.57
C ASN A 159 -22.23 11.83 3.70
N GLY A 160 -20.99 11.42 3.41
CA GLY A 160 -20.14 10.70 4.35
C GLY A 160 -20.19 9.17 4.23
N SER A 161 -21.13 8.57 3.48
CA SER A 161 -21.23 7.10 3.36
C SER A 161 -19.95 6.46 2.79
N SER A 162 -19.57 5.30 3.33
CA SER A 162 -18.57 4.35 2.82
C SER A 162 -19.11 3.44 1.73
N THR A 163 -20.41 3.44 1.49
CA THR A 163 -21.08 2.63 0.49
C THR A 163 -21.77 3.50 -0.55
N PHE A 164 -21.91 2.94 -1.75
CA PHE A 164 -22.82 3.43 -2.77
C PHE A 164 -23.95 2.43 -2.98
N THR A 165 -25.10 2.91 -3.42
CA THR A 165 -26.25 2.07 -3.77
C THR A 165 -26.27 1.87 -5.28
N THR A 166 -26.33 0.61 -5.71
CA THR A 166 -26.52 0.25 -7.12
C THR A 166 -27.97 0.48 -7.57
N ILE A 167 -28.25 0.36 -8.87
CA ILE A 167 -29.62 0.49 -9.41
C ILE A 167 -30.61 -0.49 -8.75
N SER A 168 -30.19 -1.71 -8.41
CA SER A 168 -31.04 -2.65 -7.68
C SER A 168 -31.25 -2.33 -6.20
N GLY A 169 -30.63 -1.27 -5.68
CA GLY A 169 -30.76 -0.87 -4.29
C GLY A 169 -29.79 -1.53 -3.32
N LYS A 170 -28.82 -2.30 -3.83
CA LYS A 170 -27.80 -2.93 -2.99
C LYS A 170 -26.70 -1.95 -2.63
N ALA A 171 -26.36 -1.91 -1.34
CA ALA A 171 -25.18 -1.22 -0.85
C ALA A 171 -23.91 -2.00 -1.25
N VAL A 172 -22.93 -1.28 -1.79
CA VAL A 172 -21.64 -1.84 -2.20
C VAL A 172 -20.53 -0.91 -1.71
N GLU A 173 -19.47 -1.51 -1.19
CA GLU A 173 -18.26 -0.80 -0.77
C GLU A 173 -17.30 -0.71 -1.97
N PRO A 174 -16.90 0.50 -2.40
CA PRO A 174 -15.80 0.67 -3.33
C PRO A 174 -14.50 0.23 -2.68
N ARG A 175 -13.59 -0.32 -3.47
CA ARG A 175 -12.23 -0.63 -3.03
C ARG A 175 -11.25 -0.17 -4.08
N ILE A 176 -10.16 0.44 -3.64
CA ILE A 176 -8.99 0.67 -4.48
C ILE A 176 -7.77 0.08 -3.80
N GLU A 177 -6.77 -0.30 -4.57
CA GLU A 177 -5.49 -0.79 -4.06
C GLU A 177 -4.38 0.14 -4.53
N VAL A 178 -3.47 0.48 -3.62
CA VAL A 178 -2.21 1.13 -3.92
C VAL A 178 -1.14 0.10 -3.61
N CYS A 179 -0.78 -0.71 -4.62
CA CYS A 179 0.24 -1.73 -4.42
C CYS A 179 1.62 -1.08 -4.40
N PRO A 180 2.38 -1.25 -3.32
CA PRO A 180 3.74 -0.72 -3.20
C PRO A 180 4.73 -1.47 -4.10
N VAL A 181 4.41 -2.72 -4.45
CA VAL A 181 5.18 -3.54 -5.39
C VAL A 181 4.58 -3.40 -6.78
N VAL A 182 5.38 -2.91 -7.73
CA VAL A 182 4.99 -2.76 -9.15
C VAL A 182 6.05 -3.42 -10.05
N PRO A 183 5.69 -4.31 -11.00
CA PRO A 183 4.34 -4.73 -11.36
C PRO A 183 3.54 -5.33 -10.21
N VAL A 184 2.23 -5.15 -10.27
CA VAL A 184 1.34 -5.84 -9.34
C VAL A 184 1.59 -7.32 -9.51
N PRO A 185 1.83 -8.04 -8.42
CA PRO A 185 2.40 -9.33 -8.64
C PRO A 185 1.42 -10.42 -9.08
N ILE A 186 1.96 -11.46 -9.71
CA ILE A 186 1.18 -12.54 -10.33
C ILE A 186 1.21 -13.81 -9.46
N SER A 187 0.08 -14.52 -9.40
CA SER A 187 -0.14 -15.85 -8.78
C SER A 187 1.10 -16.78 -8.81
N PRO A 188 1.40 -17.58 -7.76
CA PRO A 188 0.51 -18.01 -6.66
C PRO A 188 0.40 -17.04 -5.51
N SER A 189 1.22 -15.99 -5.49
CA SER A 189 1.11 -14.93 -4.53
C SER A 189 -0.08 -14.07 -4.88
N LYS A 190 -1.12 -14.21 -4.08
CA LYS A 190 -2.28 -13.34 -4.23
C LYS A 190 -2.11 -12.21 -3.24
N LEU A 191 -2.29 -11.01 -3.76
CA LEU A 191 -2.72 -9.86 -2.98
C LEU A 191 -3.85 -10.29 -2.02
N PRO A 192 -4.07 -9.56 -0.92
CA PRO A 192 -5.23 -9.78 -0.06
C PRO A 192 -6.50 -10.05 -0.86
N PRO A 193 -7.33 -11.04 -0.49
CA PRO A 193 -8.47 -11.45 -1.29
C PRO A 193 -9.26 -10.25 -1.79
N ARG A 194 -9.28 -10.06 -3.11
CA ARG A 194 -10.12 -9.06 -3.74
C ARG A 194 -11.58 -9.45 -3.50
N PRO A 195 -12.51 -8.49 -3.31
CA PRO A 195 -13.93 -8.81 -3.12
C PRO A 195 -14.38 -9.73 -4.25
N ALA A 196 -15.09 -10.81 -3.91
CA ALA A 196 -15.67 -11.66 -4.92
C ALA A 196 -16.61 -10.81 -5.78
N ALA A 197 -16.61 -11.05 -7.11
CA ALA A 197 -17.65 -10.48 -7.94
C ALA A 197 -18.99 -10.92 -7.35
N ILE A 198 -19.79 -9.98 -6.87
CA ILE A 198 -21.12 -10.28 -6.36
C ILE A 198 -21.91 -10.70 -7.59
N GLU A 199 -22.11 -12.01 -7.79
CA GLU A 199 -22.78 -12.58 -8.98
C GLU A 199 -24.10 -11.85 -9.27
N ALA A 200 -24.83 -11.53 -8.21
CA ALA A 200 -26.10 -10.81 -8.25
C ALA A 200 -25.98 -9.32 -8.64
N LEU A 201 -24.78 -8.80 -8.90
CA LEU A 201 -24.49 -7.43 -9.31
C LEU A 201 -23.68 -7.34 -10.61
N LYS A 202 -23.32 -8.46 -11.25
CA LYS A 202 -22.57 -8.44 -12.54
C LYS A 202 -23.32 -7.73 -13.68
N ALA A 203 -24.66 -7.69 -13.59
CA ALA A 203 -25.49 -6.94 -14.53
C ALA A 203 -25.33 -5.41 -14.35
N GLU A 204 -24.91 -4.95 -13.16
CA GLU A 204 -24.89 -3.53 -12.75
C GLU A 204 -23.49 -2.95 -12.61
N LEU A 205 -22.49 -3.77 -12.27
CA LEU A 205 -21.11 -3.34 -12.00
C LEU A 205 -20.10 -4.06 -12.90
N GLU A 206 -19.02 -3.39 -13.26
CA GLU A 206 -17.91 -4.05 -13.94
C GLU A 206 -17.02 -4.84 -12.96
N PRO A 207 -16.50 -6.01 -13.37
CA PRO A 207 -15.44 -6.72 -12.66
C PRO A 207 -14.30 -5.76 -12.27
N GLY A 208 -13.72 -5.96 -11.07
CA GLY A 208 -12.62 -5.14 -10.61
C GLY A 208 -11.43 -5.28 -11.55
N LYS A 209 -10.77 -4.16 -11.84
CA LYS A 209 -9.74 -4.12 -12.89
C LYS A 209 -8.45 -3.47 -12.40
N GLU A 210 -7.37 -3.96 -12.97
CA GLU A 210 -6.05 -3.35 -12.82
C GLU A 210 -5.99 -2.05 -13.63
N THR A 211 -5.31 -1.05 -13.07
CA THR A 211 -5.00 0.18 -13.81
C THR A 211 -3.76 -0.03 -14.68
N GLU A 212 -3.41 0.96 -15.50
CA GLU A 212 -2.15 0.94 -16.25
C GLU A 212 -0.90 0.83 -15.34
N PHE A 213 -1.00 1.32 -14.10
CA PHE A 213 0.09 1.33 -13.12
C PHE A 213 0.34 -0.01 -12.43
N ALA A 214 -0.48 -1.02 -12.69
CA ALA A 214 -0.24 -2.38 -12.21
C ALA A 214 0.72 -3.17 -13.09
N LYS A 215 0.99 -2.71 -14.31
CA LYS A 215 1.69 -3.50 -15.33
C LYS A 215 3.20 -3.39 -15.18
N ALA A 216 3.91 -4.40 -15.69
CA ALA A 216 5.37 -4.35 -15.78
C ALA A 216 5.77 -3.28 -16.80
N ILE A 217 6.88 -2.60 -16.53
CA ILE A 217 7.47 -1.64 -17.46
C ILE A 217 8.88 -2.08 -17.82
N THR A 218 9.23 -2.00 -19.11
CA THR A 218 10.62 -2.15 -19.55
C THR A 218 11.33 -0.83 -19.30
N LEU A 219 12.35 -0.82 -18.44
CA LEU A 219 13.10 0.40 -18.13
C LEU A 219 14.08 0.73 -19.24
N THR A 220 14.20 2.02 -19.55
CA THR A 220 15.25 2.54 -20.43
C THR A 220 16.00 3.70 -19.74
N PRO A 221 17.26 3.97 -20.10
CA PRO A 221 18.11 4.93 -19.40
C PRO A 221 17.62 6.38 -19.39
N ASP A 222 16.75 6.74 -20.34
CA ASP A 222 16.19 8.07 -20.55
C ASP A 222 14.85 8.30 -19.83
N MET A 223 14.31 7.27 -19.16
CA MET A 223 13.07 7.40 -18.40
C MET A 223 13.24 8.31 -17.18
N ALA A 224 12.14 8.96 -16.79
CA ALA A 224 12.08 9.74 -15.57
C ALA A 224 12.37 8.85 -14.33
N TRP A 225 13.03 9.42 -13.33
CA TRP A 225 13.41 8.66 -12.12
C TRP A 225 12.19 8.22 -11.30
N ASN A 226 11.08 8.96 -11.40
CA ASN A 226 9.80 8.61 -10.79
C ASN A 226 8.87 7.77 -11.68
N ILE A 227 9.39 7.12 -12.73
CA ILE A 227 8.56 6.27 -13.61
C ILE A 227 7.95 5.09 -12.86
N LEU A 228 8.70 4.52 -11.90
CA LEU A 228 8.20 3.51 -10.98
C LEU A 228 7.33 4.19 -9.91
N VAL A 229 6.11 3.68 -9.74
CA VAL A 229 5.12 4.27 -8.84
C VAL A 229 5.14 3.59 -7.47
N ASN A 230 4.54 4.26 -6.49
CA ASN A 230 4.42 3.81 -5.11
C ASN A 230 5.78 3.54 -4.43
N PRO A 231 6.78 4.43 -4.58
CA PRO A 231 8.11 4.25 -4.01
C PRO A 231 8.09 4.25 -2.48
N SER A 232 8.85 3.36 -1.85
CA SER A 232 8.93 3.30 -0.39
C SER A 232 9.56 4.54 0.27
N LEU A 233 10.13 5.47 -0.51
CA LEU A 233 10.56 6.79 -0.05
C LEU A 233 10.05 7.93 -0.94
N ILE A 234 9.59 9.00 -0.29
CA ILE A 234 9.28 10.30 -0.86
C ILE A 234 10.50 11.22 -0.66
N PRO A 235 11.21 11.63 -1.73
CA PRO A 235 12.42 12.43 -1.59
C PRO A 235 12.10 13.87 -1.18
N VAL A 236 12.92 14.44 -0.30
CA VAL A 236 12.90 15.88 -0.01
C VAL A 236 13.47 16.62 -1.22
N LEU A 237 12.62 17.42 -1.86
CA LEU A 237 12.96 18.23 -3.03
C LEU A 237 12.60 19.69 -2.77
N LYS A 238 13.17 20.63 -3.53
CA LYS A 238 12.76 22.06 -3.47
C LYS A 238 11.62 22.32 -4.47
N LYS A 239 10.79 23.35 -4.21
CA LYS A 239 9.73 23.78 -5.18
C LYS A 239 10.34 24.20 -6.51
N SER A 240 11.53 24.78 -6.43
CA SER A 240 12.30 25.27 -7.56
C SER A 240 13.24 24.22 -8.16
N ASP A 241 13.12 22.93 -7.78
CA ASP A 241 13.93 21.89 -8.41
C ASP A 241 13.52 21.79 -9.89
N PRO A 242 14.45 22.00 -10.85
CA PRO A 242 14.11 21.99 -12.28
C PRO A 242 13.59 20.62 -12.75
N ASP A 243 13.95 19.55 -12.04
CA ASP A 243 13.56 18.17 -12.34
C ASP A 243 12.43 17.68 -11.42
N LEU A 244 11.72 18.60 -10.73
CA LEU A 244 10.68 18.24 -9.77
C LEU A 244 9.64 17.27 -10.37
N GLU A 245 9.26 17.50 -11.63
CA GLU A 245 8.26 16.68 -12.33
C GLU A 245 8.71 15.24 -12.59
N THR A 246 10.01 15.01 -12.76
CA THR A 246 10.61 13.70 -13.08
C THR A 246 11.22 13.01 -11.86
N LYS A 247 11.35 13.72 -10.73
CA LYS A 247 11.93 13.21 -9.47
C LYS A 247 10.93 13.08 -8.33
N ALA A 248 9.85 13.87 -8.29
CA ALA A 248 8.84 13.77 -7.23
C ALA A 248 8.21 12.36 -7.21
N ALA A 249 8.02 11.79 -6.02
CA ALA A 249 7.44 10.46 -5.87
C ALA A 249 6.06 10.40 -6.50
N LYS A 250 5.83 9.41 -7.36
CA LYS A 250 4.54 9.18 -8.01
C LYS A 250 3.80 8.07 -7.28
N ILE A 251 2.63 8.38 -6.74
CA ILE A 251 1.79 7.42 -6.01
C ILE A 251 0.54 7.19 -6.85
N ALA A 252 0.21 5.93 -7.12
CA ALA A 252 -0.81 5.54 -8.07
C ALA A 252 -1.65 4.37 -7.59
N ILE A 253 -2.94 4.43 -7.91
CA ILE A 253 -3.88 3.32 -7.74
C ILE A 253 -3.51 2.24 -8.75
N THR A 254 -3.32 1.00 -8.30
CA THR A 254 -2.98 -0.14 -9.14
C THR A 254 -4.19 -1.04 -9.44
N TRP A 255 -5.25 -0.96 -8.64
CA TRP A 255 -6.48 -1.73 -8.87
C TRP A 255 -7.71 -1.01 -8.33
N VAL A 256 -8.86 -1.20 -8.98
CA VAL A 256 -10.15 -0.59 -8.59
C VAL A 256 -11.30 -1.60 -8.62
N TRP A 257 -12.23 -1.41 -7.69
CA TRP A 257 -13.53 -2.05 -7.64
C TRP A 257 -14.62 -1.05 -7.24
N PRO A 258 -15.75 -1.02 -7.97
CA PRO A 258 -16.00 -1.77 -9.21
C PRO A 258 -15.11 -1.29 -10.37
N GLY A 259 -15.02 -2.07 -11.45
CA GLY A 259 -14.15 -1.75 -12.59
C GLY A 259 -14.48 -0.41 -13.25
N ASP A 260 -15.72 0.02 -13.13
CA ASP A 260 -16.28 1.27 -13.63
C ASP A 260 -16.35 2.38 -12.56
N LEU A 261 -15.64 2.26 -11.43
CA LEU A 261 -15.57 3.30 -10.40
C LEU A 261 -15.12 4.66 -10.98
N GLU A 262 -15.75 5.76 -10.53
CA GLU A 262 -15.43 7.13 -10.98
C GLU A 262 -14.13 7.62 -10.37
N VAL A 263 -13.02 7.20 -10.94
CA VAL A 263 -11.69 7.52 -10.40
C VAL A 263 -11.32 9.00 -10.49
N SER A 264 -11.99 9.79 -11.36
CA SER A 264 -11.83 11.25 -11.41
C SER A 264 -12.31 11.95 -10.13
N LYS A 265 -13.17 11.30 -9.34
CA LYS A 265 -13.63 11.79 -8.04
C LYS A 265 -12.70 11.38 -6.88
N VAL A 266 -11.66 10.60 -7.14
CA VAL A 266 -10.67 10.27 -6.11
C VAL A 266 -9.82 11.50 -5.81
N THR A 267 -9.69 11.80 -4.53
CA THR A 267 -8.91 12.90 -3.98
C THR A 267 -7.93 12.34 -2.96
N TRP A 268 -6.71 12.84 -2.98
CA TRP A 268 -5.63 12.42 -2.09
C TRP A 268 -5.41 13.47 -1.01
N HIS A 269 -5.20 12.99 0.20
CA HIS A 269 -5.08 13.80 1.41
C HIS A 269 -3.86 13.38 2.21
N ILE A 270 -3.09 14.35 2.67
CA ILE A 270 -1.95 14.10 3.54
C ILE A 270 -2.50 13.94 4.96
N LYS A 271 -2.41 12.73 5.50
CA LYS A 271 -2.80 12.46 6.89
C LYS A 271 -1.68 12.82 7.85
N GLU A 272 -0.45 12.45 7.49
CA GLU A 272 0.73 12.62 8.33
C GLU A 272 1.99 12.78 7.47
N GLY A 273 2.97 13.51 8.02
CA GLY A 273 4.34 13.57 7.50
C GLY A 273 4.67 14.88 6.79
N PRO A 274 5.98 15.21 6.67
CA PRO A 274 6.43 16.46 6.09
C PRO A 274 6.48 16.37 4.56
N ILE A 275 5.30 16.29 3.94
CA ILE A 275 5.13 16.14 2.50
C ILE A 275 4.19 17.20 1.93
N GLU A 276 4.24 17.39 0.61
CA GLU A 276 3.26 18.20 -0.13
C GLU A 276 3.00 17.62 -1.52
N PHE A 277 1.81 17.89 -2.06
CA PHE A 277 1.47 17.53 -3.43
C PHE A 277 2.18 18.46 -4.43
N VAL A 278 2.62 17.87 -5.55
CA VAL A 278 3.12 18.59 -6.71
C VAL A 278 2.01 18.61 -7.76
N GLY A 279 1.39 19.78 -7.95
CA GLY A 279 0.25 19.95 -8.84
C GLY A 279 -1.06 19.47 -8.21
N SER A 280 -1.84 18.70 -8.95
CA SER A 280 -3.17 18.22 -8.52
C SER A 280 -3.07 17.13 -7.45
N ASN A 281 -4.02 17.11 -6.52
CA ASN A 281 -4.25 16.02 -5.57
C ASN A 281 -5.42 15.11 -5.98
N GLN A 282 -5.82 15.11 -7.25
CA GLN A 282 -7.00 14.38 -7.75
C GLN A 282 -6.64 13.35 -8.82
N GLY A 283 -7.41 12.27 -8.87
CA GLY A 283 -7.34 11.23 -9.90
C GLY A 283 -6.66 9.93 -9.44
N ILE A 284 -6.30 9.10 -10.42
CA ILE A 284 -5.72 7.77 -10.19
C ILE A 284 -4.25 7.78 -9.76
N TRP A 285 -3.58 8.94 -9.80
CA TRP A 285 -2.23 9.12 -9.31
C TRP A 285 -2.00 10.56 -8.84
N VAL A 286 -1.00 10.74 -8.00
CA VAL A 286 -0.51 12.04 -7.52
C VAL A 286 1.01 12.06 -7.46
N LYS A 287 1.59 13.25 -7.58
CA LYS A 287 3.01 13.48 -7.30
C LYS A 287 3.16 14.12 -5.93
N VAL A 288 4.14 13.65 -5.19
CA VAL A 288 4.39 14.06 -3.80
C VAL A 288 5.89 14.28 -3.60
N ARG A 289 6.24 15.28 -2.81
CA ARG A 289 7.63 15.51 -2.38
C ARG A 289 7.70 15.74 -0.88
N GLY A 290 8.87 15.48 -0.31
CA GLY A 290 9.21 15.88 1.05
C GLY A 290 9.48 17.39 1.12
N THR A 291 9.07 18.01 2.22
CA THR A 291 9.32 19.43 2.52
C THR A 291 10.50 19.63 3.46
N SER A 292 10.65 18.76 4.46
CA SER A 292 11.85 18.67 5.31
C SER A 292 11.91 17.30 6.01
N ALA A 293 13.11 16.73 6.14
CA ALA A 293 13.31 15.49 6.88
C ALA A 293 14.75 15.43 7.41
N PRO A 294 15.07 16.10 8.54
CA PRO A 294 16.42 16.05 9.12
C PRO A 294 16.83 14.63 9.53
N THR A 295 15.84 13.76 9.75
CA THR A 295 15.96 12.31 9.80
C THR A 295 14.84 11.73 8.95
N ASP A 296 15.02 10.51 8.45
CA ASP A 296 13.95 9.81 7.74
C ASP A 296 12.69 9.70 8.65
N LYS A 297 11.52 10.06 8.11
CA LYS A 297 10.24 10.05 8.83
C LYS A 297 9.16 9.32 8.04
N MET A 298 8.19 8.70 8.69
CA MET A 298 7.06 8.11 7.99
C MET A 298 6.08 9.21 7.57
N ALA A 299 5.48 9.08 6.39
CA ALA A 299 4.32 9.83 5.95
C ALA A 299 3.17 8.89 5.60
N VAL A 300 1.95 9.39 5.75
CA VAL A 300 0.71 8.65 5.48
C VAL A 300 -0.18 9.51 4.60
N ILE A 301 -0.65 8.93 3.51
CA ILE A 301 -1.52 9.56 2.53
C ILE A 301 -2.79 8.73 2.41
N GLU A 302 -3.94 9.39 2.40
CA GLU A 302 -5.26 8.79 2.26
C GLU A 302 -5.82 9.11 0.88
N ALA A 303 -6.28 8.08 0.17
CA ALA A 303 -7.10 8.22 -1.02
C ALA A 303 -8.57 8.14 -0.61
N ARG A 304 -9.32 9.20 -0.87
CA ARG A 304 -10.74 9.35 -0.51
C ARG A 304 -11.58 9.63 -1.74
N TRP A 305 -12.80 9.10 -1.75
CA TRP A 305 -13.73 9.37 -2.83
C TRP A 305 -14.52 10.64 -2.56
N ASP A 306 -14.67 11.54 -3.52
CA ASP A 306 -15.57 12.69 -3.39
C ASP A 306 -15.17 13.66 -2.26
N GLY A 307 -13.87 13.98 -2.20
CA GLY A 307 -13.30 15.00 -1.31
C GLY A 307 -12.80 14.50 0.06
N GLU A 308 -12.42 15.45 0.92
CA GLU A 308 -11.81 15.19 2.23
C GLU A 308 -12.74 14.48 3.22
N LYS A 309 -14.04 14.81 3.19
CA LYS A 309 -15.09 14.14 3.97
C LYS A 309 -15.65 12.89 3.25
N GLY A 310 -15.01 12.53 2.15
CA GLY A 310 -15.24 11.32 1.40
C GLY A 310 -14.90 10.05 2.16
N PRO A 311 -15.46 8.89 1.79
CA PRO A 311 -15.02 7.63 2.37
C PRO A 311 -13.56 7.36 2.05
N LEU A 312 -12.85 6.80 3.04
CA LEU A 312 -11.49 6.32 2.88
C LEU A 312 -11.49 5.08 2.01
N LEU A 313 -10.84 5.14 0.85
CA LEU A 313 -10.73 4.02 -0.08
C LEU A 313 -9.42 3.25 0.10
N ALA A 314 -8.32 3.96 0.32
CA ALA A 314 -7.02 3.36 0.59
C ALA A 314 -6.13 4.30 1.42
N THR A 315 -5.17 3.70 2.10
CA THR A 315 -4.06 4.41 2.73
C THR A 315 -2.76 3.96 2.09
N TYR A 316 -1.83 4.88 1.92
CA TYR A 316 -0.48 4.61 1.48
C TYR A 316 0.49 5.22 2.49
N ARG A 317 1.62 4.55 2.72
CA ARG A 317 2.67 5.08 3.59
C ARG A 317 4.03 4.93 2.92
N ALA A 318 4.92 5.87 3.17
CA ALA A 318 6.27 5.89 2.66
C ALA A 318 7.20 6.59 3.67
N TRP A 319 8.49 6.29 3.62
CA TRP A 319 9.49 7.14 4.25
C TRP A 319 9.54 8.50 3.56
N VAL A 320 9.99 9.52 4.27
CA VAL A 320 10.32 10.85 3.77
C VAL A 320 11.74 11.12 4.21
N GLY A 321 12.63 11.40 3.26
CA GLY A 321 14.05 11.54 3.55
C GLY A 321 14.76 12.42 2.54
N VAL A 322 15.88 12.99 2.97
CA VAL A 322 16.82 13.65 2.04
C VAL A 322 17.37 12.62 1.05
N ILE A 323 17.68 13.07 -0.16
CA ILE A 323 18.35 12.25 -1.16
C ILE A 323 19.72 11.85 -0.58
N LYS A 324 20.08 10.57 -0.72
CA LYS A 324 21.40 10.09 -0.36
C LYS A 324 22.19 9.73 -1.60
N GLU A 325 23.41 10.22 -1.69
CA GLU A 325 24.33 9.93 -2.78
C GLU A 325 25.27 8.79 -2.41
N ILE A 326 25.52 7.90 -3.35
CA ILE A 326 26.65 6.96 -3.32
C ILE A 326 27.46 7.15 -4.60
N ARG A 327 28.76 7.36 -4.41
CA ARG A 327 29.66 7.47 -5.55
C ARG A 327 29.94 6.10 -6.15
N TYR A 328 30.04 6.03 -7.47
CA TYR A 328 30.36 4.79 -8.16
C TYR A 328 31.54 4.94 -9.14
N ARG A 329 32.29 3.86 -9.29
CA ARG A 329 33.34 3.69 -10.28
C ARG A 329 33.13 2.36 -10.99
N ILE A 330 33.19 2.37 -12.32
CA ILE A 330 33.09 1.17 -13.15
C ILE A 330 34.44 0.93 -13.81
N ASN A 331 34.93 -0.30 -13.70
CA ASN A 331 36.16 -0.75 -14.34
C ASN A 331 35.83 -1.87 -15.33
N ILE A 332 36.07 -1.64 -16.62
CA ILE A 332 35.97 -2.65 -17.68
C ILE A 332 37.35 -3.29 -17.83
N ILE A 333 37.50 -4.53 -17.38
CA ILE A 333 38.80 -5.18 -17.22
C ILE A 333 39.11 -5.98 -18.50
N ASN A 334 39.91 -5.40 -19.38
CA ASN A 334 40.33 -6.01 -20.62
C ASN A 334 41.57 -6.88 -20.38
N GLY A 335 41.49 -8.16 -20.72
CA GLY A 335 42.67 -9.03 -20.75
C GLY A 335 43.63 -8.59 -21.84
N VAL A 336 44.90 -8.38 -21.49
CA VAL A 336 45.99 -8.34 -22.46
C VAL A 336 46.30 -9.78 -22.82
N ASP A 337 46.03 -10.17 -24.06
CA ASP A 337 46.76 -11.29 -24.62
C ASP A 337 47.79 -10.78 -25.63
N LYS A 338 49.03 -11.27 -25.51
CA LYS A 338 50.11 -11.03 -26.49
C LYS A 338 49.77 -11.63 -27.86
N THR A 339 48.72 -12.45 -27.96
CA THR A 339 48.28 -13.16 -29.15
C THR A 339 46.94 -12.69 -29.75
N ASN A 340 46.42 -11.50 -29.40
CA ASN A 340 45.19 -10.94 -30.00
C ASN A 340 43.95 -11.87 -29.87
N HIS A 341 43.59 -12.23 -28.64
CA HIS A 341 42.39 -13.02 -28.33
C HIS A 341 41.23 -12.12 -27.86
N PRO A 342 40.42 -11.55 -28.78
CA PRO A 342 39.32 -10.63 -28.42
C PRO A 342 38.28 -11.26 -27.51
N GLU A 343 38.15 -12.59 -27.50
CA GLU A 343 37.23 -13.35 -26.66
C GLU A 343 37.56 -13.30 -25.15
N ARG A 344 38.69 -12.69 -24.76
CA ARG A 344 39.10 -12.54 -23.35
C ARG A 344 38.76 -11.17 -22.76
N SER A 345 38.24 -10.25 -23.56
CA SER A 345 37.80 -8.93 -23.10
C SER A 345 36.30 -8.88 -22.88
N PRO A 346 35.81 -8.09 -21.91
CA PRO A 346 34.38 -7.88 -21.75
C PRO A 346 33.72 -7.42 -23.06
N THR A 347 32.50 -7.89 -23.32
CA THR A 347 31.74 -7.54 -24.53
C THR A 347 30.95 -6.22 -24.41
N VAL A 348 31.13 -5.50 -23.31
CA VAL A 348 30.42 -4.25 -23.02
C VAL A 348 31.31 -3.04 -23.29
N SER A 349 30.71 -1.97 -23.79
CA SER A 349 31.35 -0.67 -23.96
C SER A 349 31.13 0.25 -22.74
N PRO A 350 31.89 1.36 -22.61
CA PRO A 350 31.61 2.38 -21.61
C PRO A 350 30.20 2.97 -21.67
N SER A 351 29.55 2.97 -22.83
CA SER A 351 28.17 3.46 -22.96
C SER A 351 27.16 2.42 -22.47
N ASP A 352 27.38 1.13 -22.74
CA ASP A 352 26.49 0.07 -22.28
C ASP A 352 26.43 0.03 -20.75
N VAL A 353 27.58 0.11 -20.09
CA VAL A 353 27.63 0.07 -18.62
C VAL A 353 27.08 1.34 -17.97
N LEU A 354 27.13 2.49 -18.67
CA LEU A 354 26.46 3.71 -18.24
C LEU A 354 24.94 3.52 -18.28
N HIS A 355 24.41 2.93 -19.35
CA HIS A 355 22.99 2.63 -19.48
C HIS A 355 22.51 1.70 -18.35
N PHE A 356 23.29 0.68 -17.99
CA PHE A 356 22.95 -0.22 -16.89
C PHE A 356 22.84 0.52 -15.55
N MET A 357 23.78 1.45 -15.27
CA MET A 357 23.72 2.27 -14.06
C MET A 357 22.55 3.26 -14.06
N GLN A 358 22.17 3.81 -15.22
CA GLN A 358 21.01 4.70 -15.33
C GLN A 358 19.69 3.96 -15.09
N VAL A 359 19.59 2.71 -15.53
CA VAL A 359 18.44 1.85 -15.17
C VAL A 359 18.46 1.51 -13.69
N ALA A 360 19.62 1.16 -13.11
CA ALA A 360 19.74 0.92 -11.68
C ALA A 360 19.36 2.15 -10.84
N GLN A 361 19.68 3.36 -11.33
CA GLN A 361 19.28 4.63 -10.73
C GLN A 361 17.77 4.77 -10.62
N ILE A 362 17.00 4.38 -11.64
CA ILE A 362 15.54 4.44 -11.59
C ILE A 362 15.00 3.54 -10.47
N ILE A 363 15.52 2.32 -10.33
CA ILE A 363 15.06 1.36 -9.31
C ILE A 363 15.40 1.87 -7.91
N TRP A 364 16.65 2.27 -7.67
CA TRP A 364 17.11 2.73 -6.35
C TRP A 364 16.63 4.15 -5.99
N TRP A 365 16.08 4.90 -6.95
CA TRP A 365 15.38 6.15 -6.66
C TRP A 365 14.17 5.95 -5.74
N GLN A 366 13.54 4.77 -5.76
CA GLN A 366 12.47 4.42 -4.82
C GLN A 366 12.91 4.46 -3.35
N CYS A 367 14.21 4.34 -3.09
CA CYS A 367 14.85 4.46 -1.78
C CYS A 367 15.46 5.86 -1.54
N GLY A 368 15.27 6.80 -2.47
CA GLY A 368 15.92 8.11 -2.50
C GLY A 368 17.44 8.04 -2.57
N ILE A 369 17.98 7.08 -3.34
CA ILE A 369 19.42 6.93 -3.56
C ILE A 369 19.78 7.47 -4.94
N GLU A 370 20.86 8.25 -5.00
CA GLU A 370 21.44 8.78 -6.24
C GLU A 370 22.85 8.22 -6.44
N PHE A 371 23.08 7.64 -7.61
CA PHE A 371 24.36 7.16 -8.08
C PHE A 371 25.11 8.31 -8.74
N VAL A 372 26.20 8.73 -8.12
CA VAL A 372 27.03 9.83 -8.61
C VAL A 372 28.32 9.25 -9.17
N PRO A 373 28.72 9.56 -10.42
CA PRO A 373 30.01 9.12 -10.93
C PRO A 373 31.15 9.60 -10.03
N ASP A 374 32.15 8.76 -9.80
CA ASP A 374 33.33 9.14 -9.04
C ASP A 374 34.02 10.35 -9.70
N PRO A 375 34.12 11.51 -9.01
CA PRO A 375 34.76 12.69 -9.56
C PRO A 375 36.29 12.54 -9.63
N ASP A 376 36.88 11.59 -8.90
CA ASP A 376 38.30 11.32 -8.94
C ASP A 376 38.66 10.60 -10.25
N ALA A 377 39.35 11.29 -11.15
CA ALA A 377 39.81 10.73 -12.42
C ALA A 377 41.16 9.99 -12.32
N THR A 378 41.71 9.82 -11.11
CA THR A 378 43.01 9.16 -10.90
C THR A 378 42.97 7.73 -11.46
N THR A 379 43.92 7.45 -12.35
CA THR A 379 44.11 6.15 -12.98
C THR A 379 45.22 5.35 -12.31
N TRP A 380 45.04 4.04 -12.21
CA TRP A 380 46.01 3.08 -11.71
C TRP A 380 45.73 1.69 -12.28
N ASP A 381 46.64 0.74 -12.07
CA ASP A 381 46.55 -0.62 -12.62
C ASP A 381 46.35 -0.63 -14.16
N ASN A 382 47.00 0.30 -14.87
CA ASN A 382 46.81 0.53 -16.31
C ASN A 382 45.39 0.98 -16.72
N ALA A 383 44.67 1.63 -15.81
CA ALA A 383 43.37 2.23 -16.12
C ALA A 383 43.50 3.41 -17.09
N VAL A 384 42.52 3.53 -17.98
CA VAL A 384 42.30 4.66 -18.87
C VAL A 384 40.88 5.14 -18.65
N ALA A 385 40.70 6.41 -18.31
CA ALA A 385 39.38 7.01 -18.17
C ALA A 385 38.67 7.04 -19.52
N SER A 386 37.39 6.68 -19.54
CA SER A 386 36.55 6.87 -20.72
C SER A 386 36.02 8.30 -20.81
N ALA A 387 35.31 8.63 -21.90
CA ALA A 387 34.58 9.90 -22.00
C ALA A 387 33.42 10.01 -20.98
N ASN A 388 32.93 8.87 -20.48
CA ASN A 388 31.90 8.82 -19.45
C ASN A 388 32.57 8.86 -18.06
N LYS A 389 32.19 9.87 -17.25
CA LYS A 389 32.75 10.06 -15.90
C LYS A 389 32.56 8.81 -15.04
N GLY A 390 33.56 8.53 -14.19
CA GLY A 390 33.54 7.36 -13.30
C GLY A 390 33.72 6.01 -13.99
N ILE A 391 33.86 5.95 -15.32
CA ILE A 391 34.01 4.71 -16.08
C ILE A 391 35.41 4.64 -16.69
N PHE A 392 36.10 3.54 -16.41
CA PHE A 392 37.47 3.29 -16.81
C PHE A 392 37.59 1.94 -17.54
N THR A 393 38.50 1.88 -18.50
CA THR A 393 38.98 0.62 -19.06
C THR A 393 40.30 0.28 -18.40
N VAL A 394 40.43 -0.94 -17.88
CA VAL A 394 41.64 -1.40 -17.20
C VAL A 394 42.27 -2.53 -17.99
N THR A 395 43.52 -2.35 -18.37
CA THR A 395 44.27 -3.35 -19.11
C THR A 395 44.96 -4.33 -18.16
N ALA A 396 44.37 -5.52 -18.00
CA ALA A 396 44.85 -6.57 -17.10
C ALA A 396 45.86 -7.50 -17.79
N GLU A 397 47.06 -7.61 -17.22
CA GLU A 397 48.16 -8.43 -17.77
C GLU A 397 48.01 -9.93 -17.52
N LYS A 398 46.96 -10.37 -16.82
CA LYS A 398 46.74 -11.77 -16.46
C LYS A 398 45.28 -12.16 -16.74
N ASP A 399 45.10 -13.31 -17.38
CA ASP A 399 43.78 -13.81 -17.77
C ASP A 399 42.84 -14.03 -16.57
N ASN A 400 43.39 -14.39 -15.40
CA ASN A 400 42.60 -14.67 -14.19
C ASN A 400 41.90 -13.43 -13.57
N TRP A 401 42.04 -12.25 -14.17
CA TRP A 401 41.30 -11.03 -13.80
C TRP A 401 40.06 -10.83 -14.67
N THR A 402 39.97 -11.51 -15.80
CA THR A 402 38.89 -11.32 -16.77
C THR A 402 38.16 -12.63 -17.10
N VAL A 403 38.85 -13.76 -17.24
CA VAL A 403 38.26 -15.06 -17.63
C VAL A 403 38.26 -16.00 -16.45
N ASN A 404 37.12 -16.68 -16.23
CA ASN A 404 36.90 -17.64 -15.16
C ASN A 404 37.31 -17.08 -13.79
N VAL A 405 36.95 -15.82 -13.51
CA VAL A 405 37.23 -15.18 -12.23
C VAL A 405 36.45 -15.87 -11.12
N ASN A 406 37.12 -16.26 -10.04
CA ASN A 406 36.48 -16.95 -8.92
C ASN A 406 35.95 -15.95 -7.89
N ASN A 407 34.62 -15.89 -7.73
CA ASN A 407 33.94 -14.95 -6.81
C ASN A 407 34.17 -15.27 -5.31
N ASN A 408 34.59 -16.49 -4.99
CA ASN A 408 34.76 -16.99 -3.62
C ASN A 408 36.17 -16.75 -3.05
N VAL A 409 37.15 -16.51 -3.92
CA VAL A 409 38.50 -16.09 -3.52
C VAL A 409 38.51 -14.57 -3.45
N SER A 410 39.39 -13.98 -2.61
CA SER A 410 39.43 -12.52 -2.47
C SER A 410 39.50 -11.86 -3.86
N PRO A 411 38.53 -11.02 -4.21
CA PRO A 411 38.20 -10.82 -5.61
C PRO A 411 39.28 -9.93 -6.18
N ILE A 412 40.01 -10.50 -7.11
CA ILE A 412 41.20 -9.88 -7.65
C ILE A 412 40.75 -8.69 -8.53
N ALA A 413 39.73 -8.88 -9.36
CA ALA A 413 39.15 -7.88 -10.26
C ALA A 413 38.67 -6.57 -9.58
N THR A 414 37.93 -6.64 -8.46
CA THR A 414 37.39 -5.45 -7.77
C THR A 414 38.46 -4.61 -7.07
N ARG A 415 39.70 -5.08 -7.01
CA ARG A 415 40.85 -4.29 -6.54
C ARG A 415 41.43 -3.38 -7.61
N LEU A 416 41.14 -3.64 -8.89
CA LEU A 416 41.68 -2.83 -9.97
C LEU A 416 41.08 -1.43 -9.92
N ASN A 417 41.97 -0.44 -9.85
CA ASN A 417 41.64 0.98 -9.98
C ASN A 417 40.47 1.43 -9.07
N PHE A 418 40.22 0.75 -7.96
CA PHE A 418 39.15 1.15 -7.05
C PHE A 418 39.52 2.43 -6.30
N ASN A 419 38.49 3.16 -5.87
CA ASN A 419 38.63 4.31 -5.00
C ASN A 419 37.99 3.98 -3.64
N PRO A 420 38.68 4.16 -2.51
CA PRO A 420 38.10 3.82 -1.21
C PRO A 420 36.81 4.60 -0.91
N SER A 421 35.79 3.90 -0.43
CA SER A 421 34.45 4.43 -0.13
C SER A 421 33.62 4.80 -1.37
N VAL A 422 34.00 4.27 -2.54
CA VAL A 422 33.25 4.38 -3.80
C VAL A 422 32.81 2.97 -4.21
N LEU A 423 31.56 2.83 -4.65
CA LEU A 423 31.01 1.58 -5.17
C LEU A 423 31.79 1.17 -6.40
N ASN A 424 32.48 0.03 -6.36
CA ASN A 424 33.26 -0.45 -7.50
C ASN A 424 32.54 -1.56 -8.26
N VAL A 425 32.32 -1.37 -9.56
CA VAL A 425 31.76 -2.40 -10.43
C VAL A 425 32.85 -2.85 -11.39
N ALA A 426 33.29 -4.10 -11.25
CA ALA A 426 34.34 -4.69 -12.06
C ALA A 426 33.72 -5.58 -13.14
N PHE A 427 33.65 -5.08 -14.37
CA PHE A 427 33.23 -5.87 -15.53
C PHE A 427 34.37 -6.76 -15.99
N VAL A 428 34.09 -8.06 -16.04
CA VAL A 428 35.03 -9.11 -16.46
C VAL A 428 34.44 -9.83 -17.68
N ARG A 429 35.28 -10.59 -18.39
CA ARG A 429 34.76 -11.47 -19.45
C ARG A 429 33.80 -12.49 -18.85
N SER A 430 34.29 -13.35 -17.96
CA SER A 430 33.54 -14.48 -17.38
C SER A 430 33.96 -14.80 -15.94
N THR A 431 33.11 -15.53 -15.22
CA THR A 431 33.42 -16.04 -13.87
C THR A 431 33.53 -17.57 -13.87
N THR A 432 34.03 -18.19 -12.79
CA THR A 432 33.97 -19.67 -12.65
C THR A 432 32.54 -20.19 -12.52
N GLY A 433 31.58 -19.31 -12.19
CA GLY A 433 30.15 -19.55 -12.37
C GLY A 433 29.62 -18.75 -13.56
N THR A 434 28.30 -18.67 -13.69
CA THR A 434 27.65 -17.88 -14.76
C THR A 434 27.14 -16.53 -14.26
N ASN A 435 27.30 -16.19 -12.98
CA ASN A 435 26.55 -15.11 -12.35
C ASN A 435 27.44 -13.97 -11.85
N ALA A 436 26.90 -12.76 -11.88
CA ALA A 436 27.45 -11.64 -11.12
C ALA A 436 27.43 -11.95 -9.63
N ALA A 437 28.28 -11.25 -8.88
CA ALA A 437 28.30 -11.39 -7.43
C ALA A 437 28.81 -10.11 -6.75
N ALA A 438 28.06 -9.67 -5.74
CA ALA A 438 28.60 -8.83 -4.68
C ALA A 438 29.72 -9.57 -3.94
N THR A 439 30.94 -9.06 -4.08
CA THR A 439 32.14 -9.77 -3.63
C THR A 439 32.87 -9.07 -2.48
N ASP A 440 32.65 -7.77 -2.31
CA ASP A 440 33.21 -6.99 -1.21
C ASP A 440 32.09 -6.27 -0.45
N LEU A 441 31.84 -6.70 0.79
CA LEU A 441 30.78 -6.19 1.67
C LEU A 441 31.39 -5.64 2.97
N GLN A 442 32.42 -4.81 2.89
CA GLN A 442 33.22 -4.41 4.06
C GLN A 442 32.53 -3.39 4.99
N SER A 443 31.37 -2.88 4.61
CA SER A 443 30.75 -1.71 5.25
C SER A 443 29.35 -1.95 5.84
N VAL A 444 28.80 -3.15 5.69
CA VAL A 444 27.44 -3.50 6.12
C VAL A 444 27.42 -3.98 7.58
N SER A 445 26.36 -3.63 8.30
CA SER A 445 26.31 -3.77 9.77
C SER A 445 25.95 -5.17 10.27
N GLY A 446 25.35 -6.03 9.43
CA GLY A 446 24.79 -7.31 9.85
C GLY A 446 23.60 -7.22 10.82
N LYS A 447 23.10 -6.00 11.08
CA LYS A 447 21.99 -5.78 12.00
C LYS A 447 20.67 -6.22 11.40
N THR A 448 19.76 -6.59 12.29
CA THR A 448 18.35 -6.81 11.97
C THR A 448 17.60 -5.52 12.18
N GLU A 449 16.93 -5.09 11.13
CA GLU A 449 15.97 -3.99 11.18
C GLU A 449 14.58 -4.57 11.43
N GLU A 450 13.75 -3.82 12.16
CA GLU A 450 12.36 -4.16 12.40
C GLU A 450 11.47 -3.00 11.94
N LEU A 451 10.35 -3.34 11.32
CA LEU A 451 9.35 -2.36 10.89
C LEU A 451 7.96 -2.88 11.20
N ASP A 452 7.12 -2.02 11.77
CA ASP A 452 5.71 -2.28 12.03
C ASP A 452 4.83 -1.23 11.33
N GLY A 453 3.53 -1.24 11.62
CA GLY A 453 2.54 -0.26 11.16
C GLY A 453 1.74 -0.67 9.93
N PHE A 454 0.73 0.14 9.60
CA PHE A 454 -0.37 -0.19 8.70
C PHE A 454 -0.63 0.94 7.68
N PRO A 455 -0.92 0.63 6.41
CA PRO A 455 -0.81 -0.69 5.75
C PRO A 455 0.65 -1.06 5.46
N SER A 456 0.97 -2.34 5.35
CA SER A 456 2.31 -2.79 4.97
C SER A 456 2.64 -2.38 3.54
N THR A 457 3.82 -1.81 3.32
CA THR A 457 4.32 -1.48 1.97
C THR A 457 4.97 -2.66 1.28
N SER A 458 4.87 -3.86 1.84
CA SER A 458 5.44 -5.07 1.25
C SER A 458 4.34 -6.02 0.76
N LEU A 459 3.08 -5.70 1.10
CA LEU A 459 1.92 -6.59 0.99
C LEU A 459 2.16 -8.01 1.53
N VAL A 460 3.09 -8.17 2.48
CA VAL A 460 3.33 -9.43 3.19
C VAL A 460 2.15 -9.70 4.10
N LEU A 461 1.43 -10.79 3.88
CA LEU A 461 0.28 -11.15 4.72
C LEU A 461 0.73 -11.47 6.17
N PRO A 462 0.03 -10.95 7.20
CA PRO A 462 -1.00 -9.92 7.07
C PRO A 462 -0.38 -8.56 6.71
N SER A 463 -0.85 -8.01 5.60
CA SER A 463 -0.47 -6.75 4.93
C SER A 463 -1.28 -5.56 5.44
N GLY A 464 -2.39 -5.81 6.14
CA GLY A 464 -3.31 -4.77 6.59
C GLY A 464 -4.28 -4.27 5.52
N VAL A 465 -4.13 -4.60 4.23
CA VAL A 465 -5.15 -4.18 3.25
C VAL A 465 -6.38 -5.08 3.41
N LEU A 466 -7.52 -4.51 3.81
CA LEU A 466 -8.77 -5.25 4.02
C LEU A 466 -9.10 -6.15 2.82
N PRO A 467 -9.57 -7.39 3.03
CA PRO A 467 -10.07 -7.98 4.28
C PRO A 467 -8.99 -8.62 5.18
N ASP A 468 -7.71 -8.30 4.95
CA ASP A 468 -6.61 -8.88 5.71
C ASP A 468 -6.58 -8.44 7.19
N ALA A 469 -5.89 -9.23 8.02
CA ALA A 469 -5.62 -8.85 9.40
C ALA A 469 -4.63 -7.67 9.49
N ALA A 470 -4.55 -7.04 10.65
CA ALA A 470 -3.60 -5.95 10.89
C ALA A 470 -2.15 -6.39 10.60
N ALA A 471 -1.39 -5.47 9.97
CA ALA A 471 -0.02 -5.74 9.62
C ALA A 471 0.84 -6.07 10.85
N LYS A 472 1.61 -7.16 10.75
CA LYS A 472 2.55 -7.57 11.79
C LYS A 472 3.90 -6.91 11.58
N LYS A 473 4.67 -6.81 12.66
CA LYS A 473 6.07 -6.42 12.61
C LYS A 473 6.86 -7.38 11.70
N VAL A 474 7.57 -6.84 10.72
CA VAL A 474 8.51 -7.55 9.86
C VAL A 474 9.94 -7.32 10.34
N LYS A 475 10.80 -8.30 10.12
CA LYS A 475 12.22 -8.23 10.45
C LYS A 475 13.03 -8.52 9.20
N MET A 476 14.06 -7.72 8.96
CA MET A 476 14.98 -7.94 7.86
C MET A 476 16.41 -7.93 8.38
N LYS A 477 17.13 -9.03 8.15
CA LYS A 477 18.56 -9.12 8.48
C LYS A 477 19.38 -8.62 7.31
N SER A 478 20.34 -7.72 7.56
CA SER A 478 21.31 -7.29 6.55
C SER A 478 22.54 -8.21 6.50
N PHE A 479 23.28 -8.19 5.38
CA PHE A 479 24.57 -8.86 5.29
C PHE A 479 25.50 -8.38 6.42
N SER A 480 26.22 -9.33 7.01
CA SER A 480 27.36 -9.01 7.88
C SER A 480 28.57 -8.64 7.06
N HIS A 481 29.41 -7.77 7.62
CA HIS A 481 30.74 -7.48 7.11
C HIS A 481 31.47 -8.77 6.68
N GLN A 482 31.97 -8.80 5.43
CA GLN A 482 32.75 -9.94 4.93
C GLN A 482 34.25 -9.73 5.17
N ASN A 483 34.84 -10.38 6.17
CA ASN A 483 36.30 -10.34 6.33
C ASN A 483 37.00 -11.13 5.21
N ARG A 484 37.62 -10.45 4.25
CA ARG A 484 38.50 -11.07 3.25
C ARG A 484 39.90 -10.47 3.38
N SER A 485 40.86 -11.26 3.88
CA SER A 485 42.28 -10.88 3.87
C SER A 485 43.08 -11.94 3.12
N ASN A 486 44.04 -11.53 2.30
CA ASN A 486 45.01 -12.44 1.71
C ASN A 486 46.45 -11.96 1.95
N SER A 487 47.40 -12.84 1.71
CA SER A 487 48.84 -12.58 1.88
C SER A 487 49.39 -11.52 0.90
N SER A 488 48.64 -11.12 -0.13
CA SER A 488 49.08 -10.14 -1.14
C SER A 488 48.63 -8.69 -0.87
N ASP A 489 47.75 -8.45 0.11
CA ASP A 489 47.27 -7.11 0.48
C ASP A 489 48.40 -6.14 0.84
N ALA A 490 49.40 -6.61 1.61
CA ALA A 490 50.53 -5.77 2.02
C ALA A 490 51.36 -5.27 0.83
N ALA A 491 51.57 -6.13 -0.16
CA ALA A 491 52.31 -5.78 -1.38
C ALA A 491 51.50 -4.78 -2.23
N TYR A 492 50.20 -4.99 -2.38
CA TYR A 492 49.32 -4.06 -3.10
C TYR A 492 49.27 -2.69 -2.42
N VAL A 493 49.09 -2.64 -1.10
CA VAL A 493 49.09 -1.38 -0.32
C VAL A 493 50.41 -0.63 -0.52
N LYS A 494 51.54 -1.34 -0.46
CA LYS A 494 52.87 -0.73 -0.69
C LYS A 494 53.00 -0.16 -2.10
N ALA A 495 52.47 -0.84 -3.12
CA ALA A 495 52.50 -0.36 -4.50
C ALA A 495 51.58 0.87 -4.69
N ARG A 496 50.33 0.79 -4.21
CA ARG A 496 49.32 1.86 -4.33
C ARG A 496 49.74 3.15 -3.60
N LYS A 497 50.42 3.02 -2.46
CA LYS A 497 50.99 4.17 -1.72
C LYS A 497 51.95 5.04 -2.53
N LYS A 498 52.55 4.52 -3.61
CA LYS A 498 53.42 5.30 -4.49
C LYS A 498 52.65 6.34 -5.32
N VAL A 499 51.36 6.12 -5.55
CA VAL A 499 50.49 7.01 -6.34
C VAL A 499 49.48 7.73 -5.44
N GLN A 500 48.99 7.06 -4.40
CA GLN A 500 48.11 7.64 -3.41
C GLN A 500 48.73 7.45 -2.02
N ALA A 501 49.53 8.42 -1.57
CA ALA A 501 50.30 8.32 -0.33
C ALA A 501 49.44 8.01 0.92
N SER A 502 48.19 8.46 0.93
CA SER A 502 47.23 8.20 2.02
C SER A 502 46.64 6.78 2.01
N PHE A 503 46.86 5.99 0.96
CA PHE A 503 46.26 4.67 0.82
C PHE A 503 46.76 3.72 1.89
N SER A 504 45.87 2.92 2.48
CA SER A 504 46.18 2.06 3.62
C SER A 504 45.56 0.67 3.51
N SER A 505 45.94 -0.26 4.39
CA SER A 505 45.29 -1.56 4.47
C SER A 505 43.81 -1.46 4.86
N ASP A 506 43.45 -0.43 5.62
CA ASP A 506 42.05 -0.20 6.02
C ASP A 506 41.18 0.15 4.81
N ASP A 507 41.77 0.65 3.73
CA ASP A 507 41.04 0.99 2.52
C ASP A 507 40.51 -0.24 1.81
N LEU A 508 41.33 -1.29 1.75
CA LEU A 508 40.94 -2.60 1.26
C LEU A 508 39.99 -3.29 2.24
N LYS A 509 40.30 -3.26 3.54
CA LYS A 509 39.60 -4.05 4.56
C LYS A 509 38.27 -3.46 5.01
N LYS A 510 38.06 -2.16 4.85
CA LYS A 510 36.90 -1.45 5.43
C LYS A 510 36.18 -0.55 4.44
N ARG A 511 36.82 -0.20 3.31
CA ARG A 511 36.31 0.84 2.39
C ARG A 511 36.16 0.35 0.94
N LEU A 512 36.50 -0.90 0.66
CA LEU A 512 36.20 -1.54 -0.62
C LEU A 512 34.80 -2.17 -0.53
N PHE A 513 33.91 -1.74 -1.42
CA PHE A 513 32.65 -2.42 -1.64
C PHE A 513 32.38 -2.50 -3.14
N GLY A 514 32.21 -3.72 -3.65
CA GLY A 514 32.22 -3.95 -5.09
C GLY A 514 31.68 -5.27 -5.58
N VAL A 515 31.30 -5.23 -6.86
CA VAL A 515 30.63 -6.29 -7.60
C VAL A 515 31.57 -6.78 -8.70
N ILE A 516 31.68 -8.11 -8.86
CA ILE A 516 32.20 -8.71 -10.09
C ILE A 516 31.01 -8.94 -11.01
N TYR A 517 31.11 -8.45 -12.24
CA TYR A 517 30.03 -8.51 -13.21
C TYR A 517 30.53 -9.14 -14.53
N PRO A 518 30.18 -10.40 -14.84
CA PRO A 518 30.53 -10.99 -16.13
C PRO A 518 29.79 -10.31 -17.27
N SER A 519 30.41 -10.27 -18.45
CA SER A 519 29.81 -9.74 -19.67
C SER A 519 29.44 -10.84 -20.67
N ASP A 520 30.01 -12.04 -20.54
CA ASP A 520 29.73 -13.20 -21.36
C ASP A 520 28.59 -14.06 -20.80
N TRP A 521 27.38 -13.52 -20.81
CA TRP A 521 26.18 -14.32 -20.51
C TRP A 521 25.83 -15.24 -21.70
N THR A 522 26.78 -16.09 -22.13
CA THR A 522 26.73 -16.92 -23.35
C THR A 522 26.17 -18.33 -23.13
N VAL A 523 25.21 -18.51 -22.21
CA VAL A 523 24.40 -19.74 -22.16
C VAL A 523 22.91 -19.38 -21.98
N GLY A 524 22.20 -19.19 -23.10
CA GLY A 524 20.77 -19.49 -23.19
C GLY A 524 19.74 -18.47 -22.66
N ALA A 525 20.08 -17.24 -22.28
CA ALA A 525 19.07 -16.26 -21.86
C ALA A 525 19.24 -14.89 -22.53
N PRO A 526 18.57 -14.64 -23.67
CA PRO A 526 18.41 -13.32 -24.29
C PRO A 526 17.66 -12.29 -23.43
N GLU A 527 17.43 -12.58 -22.15
CA GLU A 527 16.41 -11.94 -21.32
C GLU A 527 16.97 -11.23 -20.07
N HIS A 528 18.29 -11.22 -19.86
CA HIS A 528 18.92 -10.51 -18.74
C HIS A 528 19.04 -9.01 -19.05
N ASP A 529 18.03 -8.25 -18.64
CA ASP A 529 18.10 -6.79 -18.63
C ASP A 529 19.21 -6.37 -17.64
N SER A 530 20.36 -6.00 -18.18
CA SER A 530 21.61 -5.84 -17.42
C SER A 530 21.56 -4.66 -16.45
N GLY A 531 20.61 -3.73 -16.61
CA GLY A 531 20.34 -2.68 -15.64
C GLY A 531 19.69 -3.19 -14.34
N GLN A 532 18.68 -4.04 -14.44
CA GLN A 532 17.99 -4.65 -13.30
C GLN A 532 18.93 -5.58 -12.55
N ASN A 533 19.72 -6.39 -13.26
CA ASN A 533 20.73 -7.23 -12.63
C ASN A 533 21.80 -6.39 -11.91
N MET A 534 22.24 -5.28 -12.51
CA MET A 534 23.12 -4.33 -11.83
C MET A 534 22.48 -3.81 -10.53
N ALA A 535 21.20 -3.43 -10.57
CA ALA A 535 20.47 -2.97 -9.40
C ALA A 535 20.40 -4.04 -8.29
N HIS A 536 20.16 -5.30 -8.66
CA HIS A 536 20.16 -6.45 -7.76
C HIS A 536 21.48 -6.61 -7.02
N GLU A 537 22.59 -6.66 -7.76
CA GLU A 537 23.93 -6.82 -7.17
C GLU A 537 24.31 -5.62 -6.29
N ILE A 538 23.93 -4.40 -6.70
CA ILE A 538 24.10 -3.22 -5.86
C ILE A 538 23.29 -3.35 -4.56
N GLY A 539 22.09 -3.94 -4.60
CA GLY A 539 21.31 -4.23 -3.39
C GLY A 539 22.06 -5.11 -2.39
N HIS A 540 22.80 -6.13 -2.87
CA HIS A 540 23.70 -6.90 -2.02
C HIS A 540 24.82 -6.05 -1.43
N ILE A 541 25.44 -5.17 -2.22
CA ILE A 541 26.45 -4.22 -1.71
C ILE A 541 25.89 -3.32 -0.61
N LEU A 542 24.65 -2.86 -0.78
CA LEU A 542 23.94 -2.05 0.21
C LEU A 542 23.44 -2.86 1.42
N GLY A 543 23.69 -4.18 1.43
CA GLY A 543 23.50 -5.05 2.57
C GLY A 543 22.22 -5.87 2.56
N LEU A 544 21.51 -5.95 1.44
CA LEU A 544 20.30 -6.77 1.32
C LEU A 544 20.63 -8.19 0.91
N PHE A 545 19.99 -9.19 1.52
CA PHE A 545 20.00 -10.54 0.99
C PHE A 545 18.96 -10.72 -0.12
N HIS A 546 19.00 -11.89 -0.78
CA HIS A 546 17.89 -12.32 -1.62
C HIS A 546 16.60 -12.36 -0.84
N ARG A 547 15.53 -12.00 -1.54
CA ARG A 547 14.19 -11.88 -0.96
C ARG A 547 13.26 -12.95 -1.51
N GLY A 548 12.55 -13.62 -0.61
CA GLY A 548 11.67 -14.72 -0.97
C GLY A 548 12.41 -15.93 -1.53
N SER A 549 11.68 -16.81 -2.21
CA SER A 549 12.19 -18.11 -2.68
C SER A 549 13.14 -18.01 -3.88
N GLY A 550 13.61 -16.80 -4.24
CA GLY A 550 14.31 -16.59 -5.50
C GLY A 550 13.45 -16.93 -6.74
N GLY A 551 12.12 -16.94 -6.61
CA GLY A 551 11.22 -17.31 -7.71
C GLY A 551 11.02 -18.83 -7.88
N GLU A 552 11.54 -19.65 -6.97
CA GLU A 552 11.21 -21.07 -6.90
C GLU A 552 9.78 -21.27 -6.38
N ASN A 553 8.91 -21.88 -7.20
CA ASN A 553 7.50 -22.12 -6.85
C ASN A 553 7.31 -23.31 -5.89
N ASN A 554 8.31 -24.18 -5.77
CA ASN A 554 8.23 -25.49 -5.10
C ASN A 554 9.35 -25.69 -4.06
N VAL A 555 9.58 -24.72 -3.19
CA VAL A 555 10.51 -24.92 -2.07
C VAL A 555 9.94 -26.00 -1.12
N ALA A 556 10.71 -27.08 -0.92
CA ALA A 556 10.34 -28.16 0.00
C ALA A 556 10.25 -27.65 1.45
N THR A 557 9.42 -28.29 2.27
CA THR A 557 9.33 -27.98 3.70
C THR A 557 10.70 -28.21 4.37
N GLY A 558 11.31 -27.14 4.90
CA GLY A 558 12.59 -27.20 5.61
C GLY A 558 13.68 -26.25 5.10
N PHE A 559 13.55 -25.69 3.90
CA PHE A 559 14.50 -24.70 3.38
C PHE A 559 14.17 -23.28 3.85
N LYS A 560 15.21 -22.45 4.00
CA LYS A 560 15.05 -21.02 4.28
C LYS A 560 14.42 -20.36 3.04
N LEU A 561 13.23 -19.81 3.21
CA LEU A 561 12.43 -19.22 2.13
C LEU A 561 12.80 -17.78 1.78
N SER A 562 13.60 -17.11 2.60
CA SER A 562 14.13 -15.77 2.33
C SER A 562 15.36 -15.60 3.19
N ASP A 563 16.47 -15.16 2.62
CA ASP A 563 17.74 -15.06 3.35
C ASP A 563 17.74 -13.95 4.39
N ASP A 564 16.85 -12.97 4.23
CA ASP A 564 16.65 -11.83 5.13
C ASP A 564 15.61 -12.08 6.24
N ASP A 565 15.03 -13.29 6.32
CA ASP A 565 13.95 -13.69 7.23
C ASP A 565 12.56 -13.06 6.98
N VAL A 566 12.39 -12.30 5.89
CA VAL A 566 11.09 -11.74 5.47
C VAL A 566 10.30 -12.76 4.66
N ASN A 567 9.19 -13.25 5.22
CA ASN A 567 8.37 -14.30 4.61
C ASN A 567 6.89 -13.92 4.56
N SER A 568 6.20 -14.25 3.45
CA SER A 568 4.74 -14.25 3.39
C SER A 568 4.16 -15.67 3.43
N VAL A 569 2.84 -15.73 3.65
CA VAL A 569 2.02 -16.96 3.57
C VAL A 569 1.11 -16.89 2.34
N ASP A 570 0.84 -18.04 1.70
CA ASP A 570 -0.15 -18.15 0.62
C ASP A 570 -1.60 -18.27 1.15
N ASP A 571 -2.56 -18.38 0.22
CA ASP A 571 -4.01 -18.54 0.50
C ASP A 571 -4.36 -19.85 1.25
N LYS A 572 -3.40 -20.76 1.40
CA LYS A 572 -3.51 -22.01 2.16
C LYS A 572 -2.71 -21.97 3.47
N GLY A 573 -2.20 -20.79 3.85
CA GLY A 573 -1.39 -20.60 5.05
C GLY A 573 0.02 -21.19 4.97
N LYS A 574 0.47 -21.67 3.80
CA LYS A 574 1.81 -22.19 3.60
C LYS A 574 2.77 -21.00 3.43
N LYS A 575 3.86 -20.99 4.19
CA LYS A 575 4.94 -20.01 3.98
C LYS A 575 5.50 -20.18 2.57
N ARG A 576 5.52 -19.10 1.79
CA ARG A 576 6.09 -19.08 0.42
C ARG A 576 7.30 -18.16 0.28
N GLY A 577 7.71 -17.49 1.36
CA GLY A 577 8.69 -16.40 1.27
C GLY A 577 8.02 -15.14 0.72
N HIS A 578 8.71 -14.00 0.77
CA HIS A 578 8.20 -12.78 0.13
C HIS A 578 8.00 -13.00 -1.37
N PRO A 579 6.79 -12.98 -1.92
CA PRO A 579 6.56 -13.77 -3.10
C PRO A 579 6.40 -12.87 -4.30
N TRP A 580 7.34 -11.97 -4.55
CA TRP A 580 7.22 -11.15 -5.72
C TRP A 580 8.54 -11.20 -6.46
N ARG A 581 8.55 -11.93 -7.58
CA ARG A 581 9.52 -11.78 -8.68
C ARG A 581 9.75 -10.31 -9.04
N GLU A 582 8.81 -9.48 -8.64
CA GLU A 582 8.73 -8.06 -8.83
C GLU A 582 9.65 -7.24 -7.91
N ASN A 583 10.18 -7.81 -6.82
CA ASN A 583 11.16 -7.15 -5.97
C ASN A 583 12.58 -7.26 -6.57
N VAL A 584 13.35 -6.18 -6.50
CA VAL A 584 14.71 -6.11 -7.06
C VAL A 584 15.65 -7.18 -6.49
N MET A 585 15.41 -7.64 -5.26
CA MET A 585 16.22 -8.70 -4.62
C MET A 585 15.72 -10.14 -4.89
N GLY A 586 14.79 -10.32 -5.83
CA GLY A 586 14.45 -11.63 -6.41
C GLY A 586 15.31 -11.96 -7.63
N TYR A 587 15.20 -13.18 -8.17
CA TYR A 587 15.96 -13.60 -9.36
C TYR A 587 15.27 -13.29 -10.71
N ASP A 588 14.14 -12.58 -10.72
CA ASP A 588 13.44 -12.24 -11.97
C ASP A 588 13.91 -10.87 -12.48
N VAL A 589 14.81 -10.94 -13.46
CA VAL A 589 15.45 -9.78 -14.11
C VAL A 589 14.50 -8.90 -14.92
N ARG A 590 13.30 -9.37 -15.25
CA ARG A 590 12.31 -8.59 -16.01
C ARG A 590 11.34 -7.86 -15.11
N ARG A 591 11.11 -8.40 -13.92
CA ARG A 591 10.05 -7.93 -13.03
C ARG A 591 10.60 -7.28 -11.78
N GLY A 592 11.83 -7.59 -11.37
CA GLY A 592 12.53 -7.07 -10.18
C GLY A 592 12.77 -5.57 -10.20
N LEU A 593 11.71 -4.79 -10.03
CA LEU A 593 11.68 -3.35 -10.15
C LEU A 593 11.38 -2.66 -8.81
N ASP A 594 10.94 -3.38 -7.78
CA ASP A 594 10.49 -2.81 -6.50
C ASP A 594 11.53 -2.89 -5.37
N ALA A 595 11.48 -1.91 -4.46
CA ALA A 595 12.14 -1.95 -3.16
C ALA A 595 11.21 -1.41 -2.05
N ASP A 596 11.02 -2.19 -1.00
CA ASP A 596 10.01 -1.90 0.03
C ASP A 596 10.54 -1.07 1.23
N LEU A 597 9.66 -0.66 2.16
CA LEU A 597 10.05 0.20 3.30
C LEU A 597 11.19 -0.34 4.14
N ILE A 598 11.24 -1.66 4.40
CA ILE A 598 12.28 -2.23 5.26
C ILE A 598 13.60 -2.39 4.50
N GLN A 599 13.56 -2.63 3.19
CA GLN A 599 14.72 -2.51 2.31
C GLN A 599 15.26 -1.08 2.34
N THR A 600 14.39 -0.08 2.14
CA THR A 600 14.74 1.34 2.13
C THR A 600 15.47 1.78 3.39
N ILE A 601 14.92 1.51 4.59
CA ILE A 601 15.60 1.92 5.83
C ILE A 601 16.96 1.21 6.01
N THR A 602 17.10 -0.01 5.49
CA THR A 602 18.33 -0.79 5.62
C THR A 602 19.41 -0.29 4.67
N VAL A 603 19.09 -0.13 3.39
CA VAL A 603 20.07 0.35 2.41
C VAL A 603 20.52 1.76 2.75
N ARG A 604 19.61 2.62 3.22
CA ARG A 604 19.92 4.02 3.60
C ARG A 604 20.83 4.15 4.81
N LYS A 605 21.05 3.08 5.58
CA LYS A 605 22.02 3.02 6.68
C LYS A 605 23.43 2.60 6.22
N HIS A 606 23.60 2.23 4.94
CA HIS A 606 24.92 1.90 4.41
C HIS A 606 25.87 3.11 4.55
N PRO A 607 27.07 2.95 5.14
CA PRO A 607 27.93 4.09 5.48
C PRO A 607 28.57 4.76 4.26
N GLY A 608 28.54 4.09 3.10
CA GLY A 608 28.92 4.66 1.80
C GLY A 608 27.92 5.70 1.28
N LEU A 609 26.69 5.73 1.80
CA LEU A 609 25.71 6.75 1.46
C LEU A 609 25.95 8.02 2.28
N LYS A 610 25.85 9.17 1.61
CA LYS A 610 25.95 10.51 2.21
C LYS A 610 24.73 11.33 1.84
N ASP A 611 24.27 12.20 2.72
CA ASP A 611 23.19 13.11 2.39
C ASP A 611 23.65 14.06 1.27
N LYS A 612 22.79 14.26 0.28
CA LYS A 612 23.02 15.21 -0.80
C LYS A 612 23.07 16.62 -0.21
N ALA A 613 24.19 17.30 -0.45
CA ALA A 613 24.48 18.63 0.09
C ALA A 613 23.52 19.72 -0.43
#